data_AF-A0AAE0VB60-F1
#
_entry.id   AF-A0AAE0VB60-F1
#
_cell.length_a   1.000
_cell.length_b   1.000
_cell.length_c   1.000
_cell.angle_alpha   90.00
_cell.angle_beta   90.00
_cell.angle_gamma   90.00
#
_symmetry.space_group_name_H-M   'P 1'
#
loop_
_entity.id
_entity.type
_entity.pdbx_description
1 polymer ?
#
loop_
_entity_poly.entity_id
_entity_poly.type
_entity_poly.pdbx_seq_one_letter_code
_entity_poly.pdbx_strand_id
1 'polypeptide(L)'
;MTTKVPALLKSRDSAFRAGDKDAIRTAWDKLSRAIRETKHTHSQRIHGHFQSSSDTRCMWQGIQSITNYRPAPHPDALNRFYVRFEVKNDVMARKTIHPPEDHGRCVENSMQS
;
A
#
# COMPACT_ATOMS: atom_id res chain seq x y z
N MET A 1 19.49 -5.98 -6.87
CA MET A 1 18.95 -6.75 -8.01
C MET A 1 19.60 -8.12 -8.00
N THR A 2 18.84 -9.21 -7.94
CA THR A 2 19.40 -10.58 -7.97
C THR A 2 19.82 -10.93 -9.41
N THR A 3 21.11 -10.83 -9.72
CA THR A 3 21.66 -11.08 -11.07
C THR A 3 21.69 -12.57 -11.45
N LYS A 4 21.48 -13.45 -10.46
CA LYS A 4 21.58 -14.92 -10.59
C LYS A 4 20.51 -15.52 -11.51
N VAL A 5 19.23 -15.16 -11.35
CA VAL A 5 18.14 -15.72 -12.17
C VAL A 5 18.25 -15.30 -13.64
N PRO A 6 18.49 -14.02 -13.98
CA PRO A 6 18.72 -13.61 -15.38
C PRO A 6 19.91 -14.31 -16.03
N ALA A 7 21.01 -14.50 -15.29
CA ALA A 7 22.17 -15.23 -15.81
C ALA A 7 21.86 -16.70 -16.10
N LEU A 8 21.08 -17.35 -15.24
CA LEU A 8 20.66 -18.75 -15.44
C LEU A 8 19.69 -18.91 -16.61
N LEU A 9 18.81 -17.92 -16.84
CA LEU A 9 17.96 -17.88 -18.05
C LEU A 9 18.81 -17.81 -19.31
N LYS A 10 19.81 -16.92 -19.35
CA LYS A 10 20.75 -16.82 -20.47
C LYS A 10 21.51 -18.13 -20.70
N SER A 11 22.01 -18.76 -19.63
CA SER A 11 22.73 -20.04 -19.72
C SER A 11 21.84 -21.17 -20.27
N ARG A 12 20.56 -21.24 -19.85
CA ARG A 12 19.58 -22.17 -20.40
C ARG A 12 19.36 -21.91 -21.89
N ASP A 13 19.18 -20.66 -22.27
CA ASP A 13 18.92 -20.30 -23.67
C ASP A 13 20.11 -20.64 -24.57
N SER A 14 21.34 -20.45 -24.09
CA SER A 14 22.55 -20.91 -24.77
C SER A 14 22.59 -22.43 -24.94
N ALA A 15 22.30 -23.20 -23.88
CA ALA A 15 22.26 -24.66 -23.95
C ALA A 15 21.16 -25.17 -24.92
N PHE A 16 20.01 -24.49 -24.93
CA PHE A 16 18.93 -24.77 -25.88
C PHE A 16 19.36 -24.55 -27.33
N ARG A 17 20.06 -23.44 -27.60
CA ARG A 17 20.59 -23.15 -28.95
C ARG A 17 21.69 -24.13 -29.37
N ALA A 18 22.46 -24.66 -28.44
CA ALA A 18 23.49 -25.67 -28.68
C ALA A 18 22.93 -27.09 -28.89
N GLY A 19 21.65 -27.33 -28.57
CA GLY A 19 21.03 -28.66 -28.70
C GLY A 19 21.50 -29.69 -27.66
N ASP A 20 22.24 -29.26 -26.63
CA ASP A 20 22.79 -30.13 -25.59
C ASP A 20 21.73 -30.43 -24.52
N LYS A 21 21.20 -31.66 -24.54
CA LYS A 21 20.12 -32.11 -23.65
C LYS A 21 20.55 -32.17 -22.17
N ASP A 22 21.79 -32.55 -21.89
CA ASP A 22 22.29 -32.68 -20.53
C ASP A 22 22.60 -31.30 -19.92
N ALA A 23 23.13 -30.38 -20.73
CA ALA A 23 23.29 -28.99 -20.34
C ALA A 23 21.94 -28.30 -20.10
N ILE A 24 20.93 -28.57 -20.95
CA ILE A 24 19.57 -28.06 -20.76
C ILE A 24 19.00 -28.54 -19.43
N ARG A 25 19.05 -29.84 -19.14
CA ARG A 25 18.55 -30.41 -17.87
C ARG A 25 19.24 -29.77 -16.66
N THR A 26 20.56 -29.68 -16.72
CA THR A 26 21.36 -29.05 -15.65
C THR A 26 20.98 -27.56 -15.45
N ALA A 27 20.78 -26.82 -16.55
CA ALA A 27 20.37 -25.43 -16.50
C ALA A 27 18.97 -25.26 -15.89
N TRP A 28 18.03 -26.17 -16.20
CA TRP A 28 16.70 -26.19 -15.59
C TRP A 28 16.74 -26.45 -14.08
N ASP A 29 17.55 -27.41 -13.62
CA ASP A 29 17.69 -27.70 -12.20
C ASP A 29 18.31 -26.54 -11.43
N LYS A 30 19.30 -25.87 -12.02
CA LYS A 30 19.90 -24.65 -11.45
C LYS A 30 18.89 -23.50 -11.40
N LEU A 31 18.16 -23.26 -12.48
CA LEU A 31 17.14 -22.21 -12.55
C LEU A 31 16.02 -22.44 -11.53
N SER A 32 15.50 -23.66 -11.44
CA SER A 32 14.42 -24.03 -10.52
C SER A 32 14.82 -23.84 -9.06
N ARG A 33 16.06 -24.18 -8.70
CA ARG A 33 16.60 -23.91 -7.36
C ARG A 33 16.74 -22.42 -7.09
N ALA A 34 17.30 -21.67 -8.04
CA ALA A 34 17.49 -20.22 -7.87
C ALA A 34 16.16 -19.45 -7.75
N ILE A 35 15.11 -19.87 -8.47
CA ILE A 35 13.77 -19.29 -8.34
C ILE A 35 13.20 -19.58 -6.95
N ARG A 36 13.29 -20.83 -6.48
CA ARG A 36 12.82 -21.22 -5.14
C ARG A 36 13.53 -20.44 -4.04
N GLU A 37 14.86 -20.35 -4.11
CA GLU A 37 15.69 -19.58 -3.19
C GLU A 37 15.30 -18.10 -3.21
N THR A 38 15.18 -17.49 -4.39
CA THR A 38 14.82 -16.07 -4.53
C THR A 38 13.43 -15.79 -3.94
N LYS A 39 12.46 -16.65 -4.21
CA LYS A 39 11.10 -16.55 -3.63
C LYS A 39 11.16 -16.68 -2.11
N HIS A 40 11.88 -17.66 -1.60
CA HIS A 40 12.03 -17.88 -0.16
C HIS A 40 12.67 -16.68 0.55
N THR A 41 13.78 -16.15 0.03
CA THR A 41 14.43 -14.95 0.59
C THR A 41 13.49 -13.75 0.56
N HIS A 42 12.73 -13.57 -0.52
CA HIS A 42 11.75 -12.49 -0.61
C HIS A 42 10.63 -12.66 0.42
N SER A 43 10.08 -13.86 0.57
CA SER A 43 9.08 -14.18 1.59
C SER A 43 9.62 -13.92 2.99
N GLN A 44 10.84 -14.37 3.31
CA GLN A 44 11.46 -14.11 4.61
C GLN A 44 11.60 -12.62 4.90
N ARG A 45 11.99 -11.83 3.90
CA ARG A 45 12.06 -10.37 4.03
C ARG A 45 10.69 -9.75 4.32
N ILE A 46 9.64 -10.19 3.63
CA ILE A 46 8.26 -9.75 3.91
C ILE A 46 7.86 -10.14 5.33
N HIS A 47 8.07 -11.40 5.72
CA HIS A 47 7.75 -11.86 7.07
C HIS A 47 8.50 -11.08 8.15
N GLY A 48 9.75 -10.66 7.88
CA GLY A 48 10.54 -9.79 8.75
C GLY A 48 9.81 -8.52 9.18
N HIS A 49 9.00 -7.93 8.28
CA HIS A 49 8.22 -6.72 8.58
C HIS A 49 7.09 -6.92 9.59
N PHE A 50 6.69 -8.16 9.87
CA PHE A 50 5.55 -8.50 10.74
C PHE A 50 5.97 -9.19 12.04
N GLN A 51 7.27 -9.29 12.33
CA GLN A 51 7.77 -9.99 13.52
C GLN A 51 7.57 -9.20 14.82
N SER A 52 7.52 -7.87 14.75
CA SER A 52 7.37 -6.99 15.92
C SER A 52 6.00 -6.33 15.90
N SER A 53 5.17 -6.59 16.90
CA SER A 53 3.82 -6.01 17.03
C SER A 53 3.82 -4.53 17.41
N SER A 54 4.93 -4.01 17.94
CA SER A 54 5.08 -2.63 18.37
C SER A 54 5.57 -1.67 17.27
N ASP A 55 6.11 -2.19 16.17
CA ASP A 55 6.64 -1.37 15.08
C ASP A 55 5.63 -1.27 13.92
N THR A 56 4.66 -0.38 14.08
CA THR A 56 3.64 -0.09 13.05
C THR A 56 4.26 0.41 11.74
N ARG A 57 5.42 1.10 11.79
CA ARG A 57 6.10 1.59 10.58
C ARG A 57 6.65 0.42 9.77
N CYS A 58 7.28 -0.55 10.43
CA CYS A 58 7.79 -1.75 9.78
C CYS A 58 6.65 -2.58 9.18
N MET A 59 5.53 -2.74 9.88
CA MET A 59 4.33 -3.39 9.34
C MET A 59 3.81 -2.69 8.07
N TRP A 60 3.74 -1.36 8.08
CA TRP A 60 3.33 -0.59 6.91
C TRP A 60 4.28 -0.81 5.72
N GLN A 61 5.59 -0.89 5.93
CA GLN A 61 6.55 -1.23 4.88
C GLN A 61 6.32 -2.64 4.32
N GLY A 62 5.93 -3.59 5.16
CA GLY A 62 5.51 -4.94 4.75
C GLY A 62 4.28 -4.89 3.85
N ILE A 63 3.23 -4.17 4.23
CA ILE A 63 2.01 -3.97 3.43
C ILE A 63 2.33 -3.31 2.09
N GLN A 64 3.17 -2.28 2.08
CA GLN A 64 3.62 -1.61 0.86
C GLN A 64 4.35 -2.57 -0.07
N SER A 65 5.22 -3.43 0.49
CA SER A 65 5.98 -4.43 -0.26
C SER A 65 5.09 -5.51 -0.90
N ILE A 66 4.00 -5.91 -0.24
CA ILE A 66 3.04 -6.90 -0.77
C ILE A 66 2.16 -6.29 -1.86
N THR A 67 1.67 -5.07 -1.63
CA THR A 67 0.73 -4.39 -2.54
C THR A 67 1.42 -3.68 -3.71
N ASN A 68 2.75 -3.62 -3.70
CA ASN A 68 3.55 -2.75 -4.58
C ASN A 68 3.07 -1.28 -4.50
N TYR A 69 2.55 -0.88 -3.35
CA TYR A 69 2.06 0.47 -3.14
C TYR A 69 3.25 1.44 -3.08
N ARG A 70 3.29 2.35 -4.05
CA ARG A 70 4.23 3.46 -4.06
C ARG A 70 3.47 4.74 -3.73
N PRO A 71 3.73 5.39 -2.59
CA PRO A 71 3.08 6.65 -2.26
C PRO A 71 3.36 7.67 -3.37
N ALA A 72 2.33 8.45 -3.73
CA ALA A 72 2.45 9.48 -4.74
C ALA A 72 3.50 10.52 -4.30
N PRO A 73 4.42 10.96 -5.18
CA PRO A 73 5.55 11.80 -4.81
C PRO A 73 5.20 13.26 -4.53
N HIS A 74 3.94 13.59 -4.25
CA HIS A 74 3.50 14.98 -4.13
C HIS A 74 2.90 15.34 -2.77
N PRO A 75 3.67 15.22 -1.67
CA PRO A 75 3.29 15.85 -0.40
C PRO A 75 3.05 17.35 -0.59
N ASP A 76 3.78 18.00 -1.49
CA ASP A 76 3.61 19.43 -1.81
C ASP A 76 2.27 19.75 -2.50
N ALA A 77 1.70 18.83 -3.27
CA ALA A 77 0.38 19.04 -3.88
C ALA A 77 -0.72 18.94 -2.82
N LEU A 78 -0.59 18.01 -1.87
CA LEU A 78 -1.49 17.90 -0.72
C LEU A 78 -1.35 19.13 0.19
N ASN A 79 -0.12 19.56 0.47
CA ASN A 79 0.14 20.75 1.27
C ASN A 79 -0.48 22.00 0.61
N ARG A 80 -0.27 22.20 -0.69
CA ARG A 80 -0.90 23.30 -1.46
C ARG A 80 -2.43 23.23 -1.45
N PHE A 81 -3.03 22.04 -1.49
CA PHE A 81 -4.47 21.85 -1.43
C PHE A 81 -5.07 22.32 -0.10
N TYR A 82 -4.47 21.92 1.03
CA TYR A 82 -4.97 22.27 2.36
C TYR A 82 -4.71 23.73 2.75
N VAL A 83 -3.59 24.33 2.33
CA VAL A 83 -3.28 25.76 2.58
C VAL A 83 -4.37 26.70 2.05
N ARG A 84 -5.06 26.34 0.95
CA ARG A 84 -6.17 27.15 0.40
C ARG A 84 -7.33 27.34 1.39
N PHE A 85 -7.52 26.39 2.32
CA PHE A 85 -8.56 26.50 3.35
C PHE A 85 -8.08 27.30 4.55
N GLU A 86 -6.81 27.24 4.93
CA GLU A 86 -6.25 28.05 6.02
C GLU A 86 -6.32 29.54 5.70
N VAL A 87 -5.99 29.94 4.46
CA VAL A 87 -6.12 31.33 3.98
C VAL A 87 -7.58 31.84 4.01
N LYS A 88 -8.56 30.95 3.88
CA LYS A 88 -9.99 31.30 3.90
C LYS A 88 -10.59 31.33 5.31
N ASN A 89 -10.04 30.56 6.24
CA ASN A 89 -10.51 30.52 7.63
C ASN A 89 -10.04 31.74 8.45
N ASP A 90 -9.08 32.51 7.95
CA ASP A 90 -8.64 33.77 8.56
C ASP A 90 -9.69 34.90 8.40
N VAL A 91 -10.63 34.74 7.47
CA VAL A 91 -11.80 35.61 7.36
C VAL A 91 -12.94 35.01 8.19
N MET A 92 -12.91 35.33 9.48
CA MET A 92 -13.99 35.26 10.49
C MET A 92 -15.21 34.41 10.07
N ALA A 93 -15.31 33.19 10.60
CA ALA A 93 -16.50 32.37 10.50
C ALA A 93 -17.73 33.13 11.06
N ARG A 94 -18.56 33.70 10.17
CA ARG A 94 -19.83 34.31 10.56
C ARG A 94 -20.81 33.19 10.91
N LYS A 95 -21.09 33.04 12.20
CA LYS A 95 -22.20 32.22 12.69
C LYS A 95 -23.50 32.86 12.20
N THR A 96 -24.22 32.18 11.31
CA THR A 96 -25.58 32.59 10.92
C THR A 96 -26.47 32.45 12.16
N ILE A 97 -26.89 33.57 12.73
CA ILE A 97 -27.88 33.60 13.80
C ILE A 97 -29.22 33.34 13.12
N HIS A 98 -29.84 32.19 13.37
CA HIS A 98 -31.23 31.93 13.00
C HIS A 98 -32.15 32.82 13.87
N PRO A 99 -33.24 33.40 13.31
CA PRO A 99 -34.24 34.13 14.10
C PRO A 99 -34.97 33.17 15.05
N PRO A 100 -35.46 33.66 16.21
CA PRO A 100 -36.18 32.82 17.15
C PRO A 100 -37.57 32.50 16.58
N GLU A 101 -37.78 31.23 16.27
CA GLU A 101 -39.07 30.69 15.83
C GLU A 101 -40.05 30.70 17.02
N ASP A 102 -41.15 31.43 16.86
CA ASP A 102 -42.28 31.50 17.78
C ASP A 102 -42.97 30.13 17.90
N HIS A 103 -42.83 29.46 19.05
CA HIS A 103 -43.49 28.18 19.33
C HIS A 103 -44.71 28.39 20.22
N GLY A 104 -45.75 28.99 19.63
CA GLY A 104 -47.10 28.99 20.18
C GLY A 104 -48.01 28.00 19.47
N ARG A 105 -48.11 26.76 19.98
CA ARG A 105 -49.40 26.04 19.97
C ARG A 105 -49.43 24.86 20.93
N CYS A 106 -50.26 25.02 21.97
CA CYS A 106 -50.68 23.98 22.89
C CYS A 106 -51.38 22.82 22.14
N VAL A 107 -51.06 21.58 22.53
CA VAL A 107 -51.97 20.45 22.32
C VAL A 107 -52.14 19.75 23.66
N GLU A 108 -53.38 19.78 24.12
CA GLU A 108 -53.89 19.28 25.39
C GLU A 108 -54.07 17.76 25.26
N ASN A 109 -53.28 16.98 25.99
CA ASN A 109 -53.46 15.53 26.09
C ASN A 109 -54.42 15.25 27.26
N SER A 110 -55.69 15.03 26.96
CA SER A 110 -56.67 14.55 27.93
C SER A 110 -56.40 13.07 28.24
N MET A 111 -55.93 12.81 29.46
CA MET A 111 -56.01 11.50 30.11
C MET A 111 -57.49 11.14 30.28
N GLN A 112 -57.88 9.90 29.96
CA GLN A 112 -58.98 9.25 30.66
C GLN A 112 -58.86 7.73 30.63
N SER A 113 -59.07 7.19 31.84
CA SER A 113 -59.10 5.79 32.26
C SER A 113 -60.26 4.99 31.67
#